data_AF-A0A7S3JSF9-F1
#
_entry.id   AF-A0A7S3JSF9-F1
#
_cell.length_a   1.000
_cell.length_b   1.000
_cell.length_c   1.000
_cell.angle_alpha   90.00
_cell.angle_beta   90.00
_cell.angle_gamma   90.00
#
_symmetry.space_group_name_H-M   'P 1'
#
loop_
_entity.id
_entity.type
_entity.pdbx_description
1 polymer ?
#
loop_
_entity_poly.entity_id
_entity_poly.type
_entity_poly.pdbx_seq_one_letter_code
_entity_poly.pdbx_strand_id
1 'polypeptide(L)'
;MLGVTFLVFIVSLGIRHQEQRRLQLIKMFAEENSSHKRKKRNGTDGKKAKAKRIGLIQTETGTIANVGWRAISMKSLRAHPRFAALRSAREAMTDRDKNLANAALFRQDTWQWDALHAQRITGSRAAALLGFFSGLAVSELGIPISLRDGNKRNKALAFIHNNDDQFEFDALFDFSAEESAQSDDDVCEWIAGESLSQYILRKEQPQISLGTKDVVSTRLKWGTVQEAVGILAAINHLKNAAFIAESGMCAAEAPSLTALASEWKDTSKTVDAAHACSQLLEKAAAASSSLMKPLNLSLGASPDAFVVYPDGTVEVLEIKSVSPYVKSKHPGRMAVKDRGPHLNIGPWIIPQVMLEIFCAGPLCTGAKLCSVSATKGAAFFTIPRDDRYIKDMLFWLSFALYNDLDHYIVENEKNKANYISFLRRTCQVANSAQGPTMVNNLQRSRHSRAFFHDSPASSPGIATIGVSGDDRFGRRLSVDW
;
A
#
# COMPACT_ATOMS: atom_id res chain seq x y z
N MET A 1 37.01 -42.67 -4.50
CA MET A 1 36.26 -42.46 -5.77
C MET A 1 34.79 -42.88 -5.72
N LEU A 2 34.37 -43.84 -4.88
CA LEU A 2 32.95 -44.30 -4.83
C LEU A 2 31.92 -43.26 -4.31
N GLY A 3 32.33 -42.32 -3.44
CA GLY A 3 31.41 -41.33 -2.86
C GLY A 3 30.92 -40.24 -3.81
N VAL A 4 31.73 -39.85 -4.80
CA VAL A 4 31.36 -38.80 -5.77
C VAL A 4 30.33 -39.33 -6.78
N THR A 5 30.48 -40.58 -7.22
CA THR A 5 29.55 -41.23 -8.15
C THR A 5 28.17 -41.43 -7.52
N PHE A 6 28.12 -41.76 -6.22
CA PHE A 6 26.86 -41.91 -5.48
C PHE A 6 26.12 -40.58 -5.30
N LEU A 7 26.85 -39.49 -5.03
CA LEU A 7 26.26 -38.16 -4.90
C LEU A 7 25.70 -37.63 -6.23
N VAL A 8 26.42 -37.84 -7.34
CA VAL A 8 25.94 -37.48 -8.69
C VAL A 8 24.68 -38.26 -9.08
N PHE A 9 24.59 -39.52 -8.64
CA PHE A 9 23.42 -40.36 -8.87
C PHE A 9 22.18 -39.88 -8.09
N ILE A 10 22.34 -39.51 -6.81
CA ILE A 10 21.24 -38.96 -5.99
C ILE A 10 20.75 -37.62 -6.53
N VAL A 11 21.67 -36.74 -6.94
CA VAL A 11 21.30 -35.44 -7.54
C VAL A 11 20.57 -35.65 -8.88
N SER A 12 21.02 -36.58 -9.71
CA SER A 12 20.35 -36.92 -10.98
C SER A 12 18.95 -37.50 -10.77
N LEU A 13 18.76 -38.32 -9.74
CA LEU A 13 17.43 -38.85 -9.35
C LEU A 13 16.50 -37.74 -8.86
N GLY A 14 17.01 -36.80 -8.06
CA GLY A 14 16.26 -35.63 -7.60
C GLY A 14 15.80 -34.74 -8.76
N ILE A 15 16.67 -34.49 -9.74
CA ILE A 15 16.36 -33.70 -10.93
C ILE A 15 15.30 -34.40 -11.80
N ARG A 16 15.46 -35.71 -12.05
CA ARG A 16 14.45 -36.50 -12.81
C ARG A 16 13.10 -36.52 -12.10
N HIS A 17 13.07 -36.62 -10.77
CA HIS A 17 11.81 -36.57 -10.02
C HIS A 17 11.13 -35.20 -10.12
N GLN A 18 11.90 -34.11 -10.05
CA GLN A 18 11.37 -32.74 -10.21
C GLN A 18 10.84 -32.50 -11.63
N GLU A 19 11.53 -32.98 -12.67
CA GLU A 19 11.04 -32.89 -14.06
C GLU A 19 9.75 -33.68 -14.27
N GLN A 20 9.62 -34.89 -13.70
CA GLN A 20 8.39 -35.66 -13.82
C GLN A 20 7.20 -35.00 -13.13
N ARG A 21 7.40 -34.38 -11.94
CA ARG A 21 6.35 -33.58 -11.27
C ARG A 21 5.95 -32.37 -12.10
N ARG A 22 6.91 -31.67 -12.72
CA ARG A 22 6.65 -30.54 -13.62
C ARG A 22 5.83 -30.96 -14.85
N LEU A 23 6.17 -32.10 -15.47
CA LEU A 23 5.43 -32.63 -16.62
C LEU A 23 4.01 -33.11 -16.26
N GLN A 24 3.81 -33.69 -15.07
CA GLN A 24 2.47 -34.02 -14.57
C GLN A 24 1.60 -32.78 -14.36
N LEU A 25 2.14 -31.71 -13.76
CA LEU A 25 1.42 -30.44 -13.61
C LEU A 25 1.04 -29.82 -14.96
N ILE A 26 1.96 -29.83 -15.93
CA ILE A 26 1.67 -29.34 -17.30
C ILE A 26 0.54 -30.14 -17.96
N LYS A 27 0.52 -31.47 -17.80
CA LYS A 27 -0.57 -32.32 -18.30
C LYS A 27 -1.91 -32.01 -17.61
N MET A 28 -1.92 -31.85 -16.28
CA MET A 28 -3.13 -31.49 -15.53
C MET A 28 -3.71 -30.15 -16.00
N PHE A 29 -2.87 -29.12 -16.19
CA PHE A 29 -3.31 -27.82 -16.70
C PHE A 29 -3.77 -27.87 -18.16
N ALA A 30 -3.17 -28.73 -19.00
CA ALA A 30 -3.61 -28.92 -20.38
C ALA A 30 -4.97 -29.64 -20.46
N GLU A 31 -5.22 -30.61 -19.59
CA GLU A 31 -6.49 -31.35 -19.49
C GLU A 31 -7.62 -30.48 -18.93
N GLU A 32 -7.34 -29.64 -17.93
CA GLU A 32 -8.32 -28.70 -17.37
C GLU A 32 -8.76 -27.65 -18.41
N ASN A 33 -7.83 -27.15 -19.23
CA ASN A 33 -8.12 -26.20 -20.31
C ASN A 33 -8.83 -26.84 -21.52
N SER A 34 -8.59 -28.11 -21.80
CA SER A 34 -9.26 -28.82 -22.88
C SER A 34 -10.67 -29.29 -22.49
N SER A 35 -10.91 -29.62 -21.21
CA SER A 35 -12.26 -29.90 -20.69
C SER A 35 -13.19 -28.66 -20.78
N HIS A 36 -12.66 -27.46 -20.57
CA HIS A 36 -13.39 -26.20 -20.71
C HIS A 36 -13.71 -25.84 -22.17
N LYS A 37 -12.88 -26.25 -23.12
CA LYS A 37 -13.11 -26.02 -24.56
C LYS A 37 -14.11 -27.00 -25.18
N ARG A 38 -14.22 -28.23 -24.67
CA ARG A 38 -15.08 -29.28 -25.29
C ARG A 38 -16.57 -29.12 -24.97
N LYS A 39 -16.95 -28.41 -23.89
CA LYS A 39 -18.36 -28.15 -23.53
C LYS A 39 -19.05 -27.03 -24.32
N LYS A 40 -18.36 -26.37 -25.26
CA LYS A 40 -18.86 -25.15 -25.92
C LYS A 40 -19.37 -25.31 -27.35
N ARG A 41 -19.52 -26.54 -27.88
CA ARG A 41 -19.77 -26.74 -29.32
C ARG A 41 -21.11 -27.36 -29.75
N ASN A 42 -21.97 -27.87 -28.85
CA ASN A 42 -23.29 -28.39 -29.26
C ASN A 42 -24.41 -27.68 -28.50
N GLY A 43 -25.01 -26.65 -29.11
CA GLY A 43 -26.15 -25.94 -28.50
C GLY A 43 -26.37 -24.49 -28.96
N THR A 44 -26.07 -24.15 -30.20
CA THR A 44 -26.56 -22.95 -30.89
C THR A 44 -27.69 -23.46 -31.79
N ASP A 45 -28.97 -23.22 -31.52
CA ASP A 45 -29.61 -22.02 -32.07
C ASP A 45 -30.80 -21.47 -31.25
N GLY A 46 -31.17 -22.07 -30.10
CA GLY A 46 -32.34 -21.62 -29.31
C GLY A 46 -32.06 -20.57 -28.21
N LYS A 47 -30.80 -20.30 -27.85
CA LYS A 47 -30.46 -19.52 -26.63
C LYS A 47 -29.97 -18.08 -26.87
N LYS A 48 -29.84 -17.62 -28.12
CA LYS A 48 -29.38 -16.25 -28.44
C LYS A 48 -30.40 -15.16 -28.10
N ALA A 49 -31.68 -15.48 -27.96
CA ALA A 49 -32.72 -14.48 -27.64
C ALA A 49 -32.83 -14.16 -26.12
N LYS A 50 -32.51 -15.10 -25.23
CA LYS A 50 -32.72 -14.90 -23.77
C LYS A 50 -31.54 -14.22 -23.04
N ALA A 51 -30.35 -14.23 -23.63
CA ALA A 51 -29.17 -13.53 -23.09
C ALA A 51 -29.19 -12.01 -23.36
N LYS A 52 -30.10 -11.51 -24.19
CA LYS A 52 -30.21 -10.07 -24.52
C LYS A 52 -30.96 -9.24 -23.45
N ARG A 53 -31.53 -9.90 -22.43
CA ARG A 53 -32.40 -9.27 -21.43
C ARG A 53 -31.80 -9.17 -20.01
N ILE A 54 -30.64 -9.78 -19.77
CA ILE A 54 -29.79 -9.40 -18.63
C ILE A 54 -29.11 -8.11 -19.09
N GLY A 55 -29.69 -6.97 -18.73
CA GLY A 55 -29.24 -5.66 -19.17
C GLY A 55 -27.73 -5.61 -19.13
N LEU A 56 -27.10 -5.36 -20.29
CA LEU A 56 -25.71 -4.97 -20.34
C LEU A 56 -25.61 -3.82 -19.35
N ILE A 57 -24.97 -4.05 -18.20
CA ILE A 57 -24.54 -2.99 -17.31
C ILE A 57 -23.70 -2.10 -18.21
N GLN A 58 -24.27 -0.96 -18.62
CA GLN A 58 -23.55 -0.03 -19.45
C GLN A 58 -22.32 0.37 -18.64
N THR A 59 -21.15 0.01 -19.17
CA THR A 59 -19.90 0.50 -18.61
C THR A 59 -19.93 2.01 -18.70
N GLU A 60 -20.01 2.68 -17.56
CA GLU A 60 -19.90 4.14 -17.50
C GLU A 60 -18.62 4.58 -18.22
N THR A 61 -18.73 5.64 -19.03
CA THR A 61 -17.59 6.26 -19.70
C THR A 61 -17.65 7.77 -19.59
N GLY A 62 -16.49 8.42 -19.52
CA GLY A 62 -16.37 9.89 -19.46
C GLY A 62 -14.98 10.35 -19.83
N THR A 63 -14.80 11.66 -19.95
CA THR A 63 -13.52 12.31 -20.26
C THR A 63 -12.79 12.79 -19.01
N ILE A 64 -13.51 12.99 -17.91
CA ILE A 64 -12.94 13.53 -16.66
C ILE A 64 -13.27 12.58 -15.50
N ALA A 65 -12.29 11.78 -15.08
CA ALA A 65 -12.47 10.82 -13.97
C ALA A 65 -12.69 11.54 -12.63
N ASN A 66 -13.67 11.09 -11.86
CA ASN A 66 -13.90 11.53 -10.49
C ASN A 66 -13.01 10.74 -9.53
N VAL A 67 -11.77 11.17 -9.34
CA VAL A 67 -10.82 10.49 -8.44
C VAL A 67 -11.23 10.58 -6.97
N GLY A 68 -11.99 11.62 -6.61
CA GLY A 68 -12.57 11.83 -5.28
C GLY A 68 -13.82 11.00 -5.01
N TRP A 69 -14.21 10.10 -5.92
CA TRP A 69 -15.40 9.27 -5.76
C TRP A 69 -15.34 8.52 -4.42
N ARG A 70 -16.19 8.98 -3.48
CA ARG A 70 -16.29 8.49 -2.09
C ARG A 70 -14.99 8.53 -1.28
N ALA A 71 -14.01 9.31 -1.70
CA ALA A 71 -12.82 9.55 -0.90
C ALA A 71 -13.19 10.23 0.43
N ILE A 72 -12.39 9.97 1.46
CA ILE A 72 -12.33 10.82 2.65
C ILE A 72 -10.97 11.50 2.68
N SER A 73 -10.90 12.69 3.25
CA SER A 73 -9.62 13.39 3.41
C SER A 73 -8.84 12.80 4.59
N MET A 74 -7.50 12.94 4.59
CA MET A 74 -6.71 12.64 5.78
C MET A 74 -7.10 13.52 6.96
N LYS A 75 -7.41 14.81 6.75
CA LYS A 75 -7.99 15.71 7.78
C LYS A 75 -9.23 15.10 8.44
N SER A 76 -10.15 14.54 7.65
CA SER A 76 -11.32 13.82 8.16
C SER A 76 -10.90 12.61 8.98
N LEU A 77 -9.99 11.77 8.46
CA LEU A 77 -9.52 10.58 9.15
C LEU A 77 -8.84 10.91 10.49
N ARG A 78 -8.07 12.01 10.56
CA ARG A 78 -7.38 12.48 11.77
C ARG A 78 -8.31 12.75 12.95
N ALA A 79 -9.55 13.14 12.67
CA ALA A 79 -10.55 13.34 13.70
C ALA A 79 -11.28 12.04 14.13
N HIS A 80 -10.97 10.89 13.51
CA HIS A 80 -11.62 9.63 13.85
C HIS A 80 -11.13 9.12 15.22
N PRO A 81 -12.02 8.73 16.16
CA PRO A 81 -11.66 8.44 17.56
C PRO A 81 -10.81 7.16 17.79
N ARG A 82 -10.44 6.46 16.71
CA ARG A 82 -9.60 5.25 16.71
C ARG A 82 -8.36 5.39 15.83
N PHE A 83 -8.12 6.59 15.33
CA PHE A 83 -6.95 6.93 14.56
C PHE A 83 -6.13 7.89 15.41
N ALA A 84 -4.93 7.47 15.82
CA ALA A 84 -4.00 8.32 16.55
C ALA A 84 -3.28 9.20 15.53
N ALA A 85 -3.86 10.35 15.24
CA ALA A 85 -3.30 11.34 14.33
C ALA A 85 -1.99 11.93 14.88
N LEU A 86 -1.07 12.27 13.99
CA LEU A 86 0.08 13.10 14.35
C LEU A 86 -0.41 14.52 14.62
N ARG A 87 0.24 15.21 15.55
CA ARG A 87 0.04 16.65 15.75
C ARG A 87 0.50 17.43 14.52
N SER A 88 0.14 18.71 14.45
CA SER A 88 0.78 19.57 13.45
C SER A 88 2.29 19.62 13.72
N ALA A 89 3.10 19.84 12.68
CA ALA A 89 4.54 19.88 12.84
C ALA A 89 4.96 20.94 13.88
N ARG A 90 4.26 22.09 13.88
CA ARG A 90 4.42 23.15 14.88
C ARG A 90 4.20 22.67 16.32
N GLU A 91 3.13 21.93 16.59
CA GLU A 91 2.80 21.41 17.93
C GLU A 91 3.73 20.28 18.38
N ALA A 92 4.22 19.46 17.45
CA ALA A 92 5.10 18.33 17.77
C ALA A 92 6.54 18.76 18.13
N MET A 93 6.96 19.96 17.69
CA MET A 93 8.37 20.34 17.65
C MET A 93 8.76 21.44 18.65
N THR A 94 7.79 22.10 19.32
CA THR A 94 8.08 23.15 20.31
C THR A 94 8.90 22.67 21.52
N ASP A 95 8.97 21.36 21.75
CA ASP A 95 9.58 20.76 22.94
C ASP A 95 10.73 19.77 22.66
N ARG A 96 11.23 19.63 21.42
CA ARG A 96 12.15 18.52 21.06
C ARG A 96 13.43 18.94 20.33
N ASP A 97 14.51 18.25 20.67
CA ASP A 97 15.82 18.36 20.00
C ASP A 97 15.72 18.05 18.49
N LYS A 98 16.54 18.75 17.70
CA LYS A 98 16.75 18.52 16.25
C LYS A 98 17.29 17.10 16.01
N ASN A 99 16.38 16.13 15.94
CA ASN A 99 16.70 14.72 15.86
C ASN A 99 15.94 14.08 14.69
N LEU A 100 16.66 13.37 13.83
CA LEU A 100 16.08 12.69 12.67
C LEU A 100 15.03 11.64 13.06
N ALA A 101 15.07 11.10 14.28
CA ALA A 101 14.00 10.24 14.80
C ALA A 101 12.63 10.95 14.83
N ASN A 102 12.61 12.29 14.98
CA ASN A 102 11.40 13.09 14.95
C ASN A 102 10.85 13.29 13.52
N ALA A 103 11.56 12.88 12.48
CA ALA A 103 11.05 12.88 11.10
C ALA A 103 9.76 12.04 10.95
N ALA A 104 9.59 11.05 11.82
CA ALA A 104 8.39 10.23 11.89
C ALA A 104 7.16 10.98 12.40
N LEU A 105 7.34 12.19 12.94
CA LEU A 105 6.26 13.05 13.44
C LEU A 105 5.74 14.05 12.41
N PHE A 106 6.43 14.18 11.27
CA PHE A 106 5.94 15.01 10.19
C PHE A 106 4.81 14.31 9.44
N ARG A 107 3.63 14.93 9.45
CA ARG A 107 2.49 14.45 8.66
C ARG A 107 2.86 14.35 7.18
N GLN A 108 2.27 13.39 6.46
CA GLN A 108 2.63 13.10 5.07
C GLN A 108 2.23 14.19 4.06
N ASP A 109 1.38 15.13 4.47
CA ASP A 109 0.94 16.29 3.68
C ASP A 109 1.78 17.54 3.95
N THR A 110 2.95 17.40 4.58
CA THR A 110 3.85 18.52 4.90
C THR A 110 5.04 18.60 3.94
N TRP A 111 5.57 19.79 3.76
CA TRP A 111 6.75 19.99 2.91
C TRP A 111 8.00 19.32 3.52
N GLN A 112 8.09 19.20 4.85
CA GLN A 112 9.17 18.50 5.54
C GLN A 112 9.20 17.02 5.12
N TRP A 113 8.03 16.40 5.03
CA TRP A 113 7.89 15.02 4.57
C TRP A 113 8.33 14.86 3.10
N ASP A 114 7.97 15.81 2.23
CA ASP A 114 8.43 15.85 0.83
C ASP A 114 9.95 16.00 0.73
N ALA A 115 10.53 16.91 1.52
CA ALA A 115 11.97 17.17 1.57
C ALA A 115 12.74 15.91 2.02
N LEU A 116 12.24 15.20 3.03
CA LEU A 116 12.80 13.92 3.47
C LEU A 116 12.70 12.83 2.40
N HIS A 117 11.59 12.77 1.66
CA HIS A 117 11.43 11.86 0.52
C HIS A 117 12.38 12.18 -0.64
N ALA A 118 12.72 13.45 -0.81
CA ALA A 118 13.61 13.94 -1.85
C ALA A 118 15.07 13.54 -1.63
N GLN A 119 15.48 13.15 -0.43
CA GLN A 119 16.89 12.83 -0.12
C GLN A 119 17.13 11.36 0.23
N ARG A 120 16.08 10.54 0.21
CA ARG A 120 16.14 9.18 0.73
C ARG A 120 15.79 8.14 -0.31
N ILE A 121 16.43 6.98 -0.15
CA ILE A 121 16.03 5.76 -0.85
C ILE A 121 14.80 5.22 -0.14
N THR A 122 13.65 5.41 -0.78
CA THR A 122 12.35 4.92 -0.32
C THR A 122 11.97 3.61 -0.99
N GLY A 123 10.92 2.94 -0.52
CA GLY A 123 10.57 1.60 -0.96
C GLY A 123 10.39 1.43 -2.48
N SER A 124 9.81 2.42 -3.16
CA SER A 124 9.66 2.40 -4.62
C SER A 124 11.00 2.53 -5.36
N ARG A 125 11.94 3.33 -4.82
CA ARG A 125 13.31 3.47 -5.34
C ARG A 125 14.14 2.23 -5.02
N ALA A 126 13.97 1.63 -3.85
CA ALA A 126 14.65 0.40 -3.46
C ALA A 126 14.37 -0.74 -4.46
N ALA A 127 13.10 -0.99 -4.80
CA ALA A 127 12.75 -1.98 -5.81
C ALA A 127 13.38 -1.69 -7.20
N ALA A 128 13.49 -0.41 -7.57
CA ALA A 128 14.13 0.00 -8.82
C ALA A 128 15.65 -0.24 -8.82
N LEU A 129 16.34 0.14 -7.73
CA LEU A 129 17.78 -0.06 -7.55
C LEU A 129 18.15 -1.54 -7.52
N LEU A 130 17.30 -2.36 -6.90
CA LEU A 130 17.40 -3.81 -6.91
C LEU A 130 17.17 -4.41 -8.30
N GLY A 131 16.89 -3.63 -9.35
CA GLY A 131 16.75 -4.15 -10.71
C GLY A 131 15.46 -4.95 -10.97
N PHE A 132 14.44 -4.83 -10.10
CA PHE A 132 13.23 -5.67 -10.22
C PHE A 132 12.44 -5.46 -11.51
N PHE A 133 12.56 -4.28 -12.13
CA PHE A 133 11.77 -3.89 -13.30
C PHE A 133 12.48 -4.14 -14.64
N SER A 134 13.66 -4.78 -14.64
CA SER A 134 14.48 -5.08 -15.81
C SER A 134 15.14 -6.47 -15.75
N GLY A 135 15.72 -6.90 -16.88
CA GLY A 135 16.61 -8.05 -16.95
C GLY A 135 16.06 -9.36 -16.38
N LEU A 136 16.92 -10.06 -15.63
CA LEU A 136 16.67 -11.37 -15.04
C LEU A 136 15.52 -11.36 -14.01
N ALA A 137 15.36 -10.28 -13.27
CA ALA A 137 14.34 -10.19 -12.21
C ALA A 137 12.92 -10.20 -12.77
N VAL A 138 12.70 -9.64 -13.97
CA VAL A 138 11.39 -9.61 -14.61
C VAL A 138 10.81 -11.01 -14.82
N SER A 139 11.64 -11.95 -15.27
CA SER A 139 11.21 -13.34 -15.47
C SER A 139 11.04 -14.10 -14.16
N GLU A 140 11.99 -13.96 -13.23
CA GLU A 140 11.96 -14.71 -11.97
C GLU A 140 10.82 -14.26 -11.03
N LEU A 141 10.50 -12.96 -11.02
CA LEU A 141 9.45 -12.39 -10.17
C LEU A 141 8.07 -12.34 -10.85
N GLY A 142 7.99 -12.68 -12.14
CA GLY A 142 6.73 -12.62 -12.90
C GLY A 142 6.18 -11.20 -13.07
N ILE A 143 7.05 -10.22 -13.30
CA ILE A 143 6.64 -8.80 -13.35
C ILE A 143 5.70 -8.53 -14.54
N PRO A 144 4.50 -7.95 -14.29
CA PRO A 144 3.57 -7.56 -15.35
C PRO A 144 4.21 -6.59 -16.34
N ILE A 145 3.90 -6.74 -17.63
CA ILE A 145 4.45 -5.88 -18.70
C ILE A 145 4.26 -4.40 -18.39
N SER A 146 3.11 -4.02 -17.81
CA SER A 146 2.81 -2.63 -17.46
C SER A 146 3.71 -2.02 -16.37
N LEU A 147 4.46 -2.84 -15.63
CA LEU A 147 5.37 -2.38 -14.58
C LEU A 147 6.85 -2.42 -14.99
N ARG A 148 7.16 -3.10 -16.09
CA ARG A 148 8.52 -3.22 -16.64
C ARG A 148 8.97 -1.87 -17.17
N ASP A 149 10.14 -1.43 -16.74
CA ASP A 149 10.77 -0.21 -17.21
C ASP A 149 12.27 -0.31 -16.93
N GLY A 150 13.05 -0.48 -18.01
CA GLY A 150 14.51 -0.59 -17.93
C GLY A 150 15.18 0.66 -17.38
N ASN A 151 14.52 1.83 -17.45
CA ASN A 151 15.09 3.09 -17.02
C ASN A 151 14.79 3.43 -15.56
N LYS A 152 13.95 2.67 -14.86
CA LYS A 152 13.63 2.93 -13.44
C LYS A 152 14.87 2.91 -12.56
N ARG A 153 15.77 1.95 -12.80
CA ARG A 153 17.05 1.84 -12.07
C ARG A 153 17.92 3.08 -12.30
N ASN A 154 18.13 3.46 -13.56
CA ASN A 154 18.93 4.63 -13.92
C ASN A 154 18.35 5.93 -13.35
N LYS A 155 17.03 6.08 -13.35
CA LYS A 155 16.36 7.23 -12.70
C LYS A 155 16.58 7.24 -11.19
N ALA A 156 16.53 6.08 -10.53
CA ALA A 156 16.79 5.97 -9.10
C ALA A 156 18.26 6.26 -8.76
N LEU A 157 19.21 5.77 -9.57
CA LEU A 157 20.64 6.08 -9.41
C LEU A 157 20.93 7.56 -9.64
N ALA A 158 20.43 8.13 -10.73
CA ALA A 158 20.60 9.56 -11.04
C ALA A 158 20.03 10.44 -9.93
N PHE A 159 18.87 10.06 -9.37
CA PHE A 159 18.32 10.75 -8.22
C PHE A 159 19.26 10.74 -7.01
N ILE A 160 19.93 9.62 -6.73
CA ILE A 160 20.85 9.53 -5.58
C ILE A 160 22.12 10.34 -5.83
N HIS A 161 22.69 10.24 -7.04
CA HIS A 161 23.91 10.97 -7.38
C HIS A 161 23.71 12.48 -7.55
N ASN A 162 22.52 12.91 -7.98
CA ASN A 162 22.23 14.33 -8.18
C ASN A 162 21.74 15.04 -6.90
N ASN A 163 21.43 14.29 -5.83
CA ASN A 163 21.01 14.84 -4.54
C ASN A 163 22.18 15.20 -3.63
N ASP A 164 23.33 15.59 -4.21
CA ASP A 164 24.43 16.20 -3.46
C ASP A 164 24.09 17.60 -2.92
N ASP A 165 22.95 18.17 -3.34
CA ASP A 165 22.37 19.34 -2.69
C ASP A 165 21.96 18.96 -1.26
N GLN A 166 22.86 19.29 -0.32
CA GLN A 166 22.60 19.25 1.11
C GLN A 166 21.45 20.21 1.41
N PHE A 167 20.22 19.71 1.32
CA PHE A 167 19.13 20.33 2.04
C PHE A 167 19.58 20.45 3.49
N GLU A 168 19.57 21.67 4.02
CA GLU A 168 20.00 21.90 5.39
C GLU A 168 19.06 21.15 6.31
N PHE A 169 19.54 20.05 6.90
CA PHE A 169 18.76 19.24 7.83
C PHE A 169 18.14 20.11 8.94
N ASP A 170 18.85 21.17 9.34
CA ASP A 170 18.39 22.18 10.27
C ASP A 170 17.11 22.89 9.82
N ALA A 171 16.92 23.13 8.52
CA ALA A 171 15.74 23.77 7.97
C ALA A 171 14.47 22.91 8.13
N LEU A 172 14.58 21.58 8.19
CA LEU A 172 13.42 20.70 8.47
C LEU A 172 12.75 21.02 9.82
N PHE A 173 13.54 21.55 10.75
CA PHE A 173 13.14 21.82 12.13
C PHE A 173 12.99 23.33 12.40
N ASP A 174 13.14 24.17 11.38
CA ASP A 174 12.95 25.61 11.51
C ASP A 174 11.50 25.99 11.18
N PHE A 175 10.72 26.17 12.24
CA PHE A 175 9.31 26.59 12.17
C PHE A 175 9.15 28.11 12.22
N SER A 176 10.24 28.88 12.26
CA SER A 176 10.17 30.35 12.32
C SER A 176 9.60 30.96 11.04
N ALA A 177 9.75 30.28 9.91
CA ALA A 177 9.29 30.71 8.59
C ALA A 177 7.89 30.21 8.20
N GLU A 178 7.23 29.37 9.03
CA GLU A 178 5.84 28.96 8.79
C GLU A 178 4.89 30.12 9.14
N GLU A 179 4.88 31.15 8.29
CA GLU A 179 3.92 32.24 8.31
C GLU A 179 2.51 31.68 8.06
N SER A 180 1.71 31.60 9.11
CA SER A 180 0.25 31.71 9.03
C SER A 180 -0.46 30.71 8.11
N ALA A 181 0.06 29.48 7.95
CA ALA A 181 -0.75 28.39 7.40
C ALA A 181 -2.05 28.41 8.20
N GLN A 182 -3.11 28.92 7.56
CA GLN A 182 -4.42 29.11 8.18
C GLN A 182 -4.71 27.83 8.92
N SER A 183 -5.15 27.94 10.17
CA SER A 183 -5.49 26.81 11.02
C SER A 183 -6.56 25.99 10.31
N ASP A 184 -6.13 25.13 9.40
CA ASP A 184 -6.95 24.26 8.61
C ASP A 184 -7.39 23.08 9.50
N ASP A 185 -7.20 23.19 10.81
CA ASP A 185 -7.88 22.46 11.88
C ASP A 185 -9.29 23.01 12.14
N ASP A 186 -9.92 23.60 11.13
CA ASP A 186 -11.37 23.84 11.14
C ASP A 186 -12.08 22.54 11.55
N VAL A 187 -12.62 22.54 12.77
CA VAL A 187 -12.85 21.33 13.58
C VAL A 187 -13.76 20.37 12.85
N CYS A 188 -13.19 19.26 12.39
CA CYS A 188 -13.94 18.23 11.70
C CYS A 188 -14.41 17.19 12.72
N GLU A 189 -15.42 17.51 13.52
CA GLU A 189 -15.89 16.58 14.56
C GLU A 189 -16.53 15.32 13.95
N TRP A 190 -15.97 14.15 14.28
CA TRP A 190 -16.65 12.87 14.12
C TRP A 190 -17.70 12.72 15.22
N ILE A 191 -18.95 12.50 14.81
CA ILE A 191 -20.02 12.24 15.76
C ILE A 191 -20.02 10.75 16.09
N ALA A 192 -19.97 10.40 17.38
CA ALA A 192 -20.03 9.01 17.82
C ALA A 192 -21.31 8.33 17.29
N GLY A 193 -21.18 7.16 16.66
CA GLY A 193 -22.29 6.43 16.04
C GLY A 193 -22.62 6.86 14.60
N GLU A 194 -21.98 7.90 14.07
CA GLU A 194 -22.11 8.30 12.67
C GLU A 194 -21.44 7.26 11.75
N SER A 195 -22.18 6.78 10.75
CA SER A 195 -21.61 5.94 9.70
C SER A 195 -20.78 6.79 8.72
N LEU A 196 -19.76 6.18 8.10
CA LEU A 196 -18.95 6.84 7.06
C LEU A 196 -19.80 7.50 5.96
N SER A 197 -20.91 6.87 5.58
CA SER A 197 -21.81 7.43 4.58
C SER A 197 -22.52 8.68 5.07
N GLN A 198 -22.91 8.78 6.34
CA GLN A 198 -23.47 10.00 6.93
C GLN A 198 -22.42 11.12 6.99
N TYR A 199 -21.19 10.80 7.40
CA TYR A 199 -20.10 11.76 7.44
C TYR A 199 -19.79 12.37 6.05
N ILE A 200 -19.64 11.52 5.03
CA ILE A 200 -19.38 11.95 3.64
C ILE A 200 -20.53 12.81 3.08
N LEU A 201 -21.76 12.61 3.55
CA LEU A 201 -22.92 13.40 3.12
C LEU A 201 -22.98 14.76 3.82
N ARG A 202 -22.55 14.83 5.09
CA ARG A 202 -22.62 16.04 5.92
C ARG A 202 -21.57 17.08 5.52
N LYS A 203 -20.34 16.63 5.23
CA LYS A 203 -19.25 17.53 4.85
C LYS A 203 -19.22 17.65 3.33
N GLU A 204 -19.19 18.88 2.82
CA GLU A 204 -18.81 19.11 1.42
C GLU A 204 -17.49 18.38 1.21
N GLN A 205 -17.49 17.40 0.29
CA GLN A 205 -16.22 16.80 -0.08
C GLN A 205 -15.34 17.96 -0.53
N PRO A 206 -14.06 17.98 -0.12
CA PRO A 206 -13.14 18.99 -0.62
C PRO A 206 -13.35 19.06 -2.14
N GLN A 207 -13.46 20.29 -2.65
CA GLN A 207 -13.48 20.60 -4.09
C GLN A 207 -12.14 20.15 -4.66
N ILE A 208 -11.97 18.84 -4.70
CA ILE A 208 -10.85 18.11 -5.25
C ILE A 208 -11.06 18.29 -6.76
N SER A 209 -10.63 19.44 -7.26
CA SER A 209 -10.65 19.85 -8.68
C SER A 209 -9.65 19.01 -9.49
N LEU A 210 -9.70 17.70 -9.32
CA LEU A 210 -8.64 16.78 -9.69
C LEU A 210 -8.99 15.88 -10.86
N GLY A 211 -10.03 16.22 -11.63
CA GLY A 211 -10.39 15.52 -12.85
C GLY A 211 -9.18 15.27 -13.75
N THR A 212 -8.79 14.02 -13.92
CA THR A 212 -7.69 13.61 -14.81
C THR A 212 -8.24 13.17 -16.16
N LYS A 213 -7.50 13.45 -17.23
CA LYS A 213 -7.90 13.12 -18.61
C LYS A 213 -7.24 11.85 -19.15
N ASP A 214 -6.14 11.40 -18.52
CA ASP A 214 -5.43 10.18 -18.92
C ASP A 214 -5.46 9.12 -17.82
N VAL A 215 -5.50 7.84 -18.22
CA VAL A 215 -5.66 6.70 -17.31
C VAL A 215 -4.48 6.55 -16.35
N VAL A 216 -3.27 6.95 -16.76
CA VAL A 216 -2.06 6.74 -15.95
C VAL A 216 -2.05 7.73 -14.79
N SER A 217 -2.22 9.03 -15.06
CA SER A 217 -2.35 10.05 -14.00
C SER A 217 -3.56 9.78 -13.13
N THR A 218 -4.68 9.35 -13.71
CA THR A 218 -5.88 8.96 -12.96
C THR A 218 -5.58 7.88 -11.94
N ARG A 219 -4.79 6.86 -12.30
CA ARG A 219 -4.43 5.75 -11.40
C ARG A 219 -3.53 6.18 -10.26
N LEU A 220 -2.50 6.98 -10.57
CA LEU A 220 -1.58 7.50 -9.56
C LEU A 220 -2.34 8.35 -8.55
N LYS A 221 -3.16 9.27 -9.05
CA LYS A 221 -3.98 10.17 -8.25
C LYS A 221 -5.06 9.45 -7.44
N TRP A 222 -5.68 8.42 -8.02
CA TRP A 222 -6.61 7.54 -7.31
C TRP A 222 -5.95 6.86 -6.12
N GLY A 223 -4.69 6.44 -6.27
CA GLY A 223 -3.87 5.87 -5.19
C GLY A 223 -3.89 6.77 -3.95
N THR A 224 -3.32 7.97 -4.12
CA THR A 224 -3.19 8.99 -3.07
C THR A 224 -4.53 9.41 -2.48
N VAL A 225 -5.53 9.70 -3.32
CA VAL A 225 -6.83 10.21 -2.84
C VAL A 225 -7.62 9.16 -2.04
N GLN A 226 -7.35 7.87 -2.24
CA GLN A 226 -8.10 6.77 -1.59
C GLN A 226 -7.34 6.11 -0.43
N GLU A 227 -6.15 6.59 -0.10
CA GLU A 227 -5.33 6.07 1.00
C GLU A 227 -6.08 6.11 2.33
N ALA A 228 -6.65 7.26 2.69
CA ALA A 228 -7.45 7.45 3.90
C ALA A 228 -8.65 6.48 3.98
N VAL A 229 -9.25 6.12 2.84
CA VAL A 229 -10.33 5.12 2.77
C VAL A 229 -9.79 3.73 3.15
N GLY A 230 -8.61 3.37 2.66
CA GLY A 230 -7.94 2.13 3.02
C GLY A 230 -7.54 2.08 4.50
N ILE A 231 -7.07 3.19 5.06
CA ILE A 231 -6.78 3.28 6.50
C ILE A 231 -8.06 3.13 7.32
N LEU A 232 -9.17 3.78 6.93
CA LEU A 232 -10.45 3.59 7.58
C LEU A 232 -10.96 2.15 7.47
N ALA A 233 -10.70 1.47 6.35
CA ALA A 233 -10.98 0.04 6.22
C ALA A 233 -10.20 -0.77 7.28
N ALA A 234 -8.93 -0.44 7.51
CA ALA A 234 -8.10 -1.08 8.53
C ALA A 234 -8.62 -0.84 9.95
N ILE A 235 -9.00 0.40 10.28
CA ILE A 235 -9.62 0.76 11.57
C ILE A 235 -10.85 -0.13 11.83
N ASN A 236 -11.73 -0.28 10.83
CA ASN A 236 -12.93 -1.09 10.94
C ASN A 236 -12.62 -2.58 11.07
N HIS A 237 -11.60 -3.07 10.35
CA HIS A 237 -11.16 -4.46 10.40
C HIS A 237 -10.56 -4.84 11.76
N LEU A 238 -9.78 -3.93 12.34
CA LEU A 238 -8.95 -4.17 13.54
C LEU A 238 -9.57 -3.58 14.82
N LYS A 239 -10.84 -3.15 14.78
CA LYS A 239 -11.52 -2.39 15.85
C LYS A 239 -11.47 -3.00 17.26
N ASN A 240 -11.13 -4.26 17.44
CA ASN A 240 -11.02 -4.85 18.79
C ASN A 240 -9.62 -5.39 19.08
N ALA A 241 -8.71 -5.35 18.10
CA ALA A 241 -7.40 -5.95 18.19
C ALA A 241 -6.28 -4.91 18.33
N ALA A 242 -6.44 -3.74 17.72
CA ALA A 242 -5.42 -2.70 17.66
C ALA A 242 -6.05 -1.32 17.46
N PHE A 243 -5.21 -0.29 17.59
CA PHE A 243 -5.50 1.04 17.05
C PHE A 243 -4.57 1.32 15.86
N ILE A 244 -4.96 2.31 15.06
CA ILE A 244 -4.19 2.73 13.90
C ILE A 244 -3.59 4.09 14.22
N ALA A 245 -2.30 4.27 13.97
CA ALA A 245 -1.59 5.50 14.26
C ALA A 245 -0.96 6.08 13.00
N GLU A 246 -1.08 7.38 12.80
CA GLU A 246 -0.42 8.07 11.71
C GLU A 246 1.10 8.05 11.88
N SER A 247 1.81 8.05 10.76
CA SER A 247 3.27 8.05 10.70
C SER A 247 3.78 8.94 9.59
N GLY A 248 4.87 9.65 9.89
CA GLY A 248 5.71 10.34 8.93
C GLY A 248 6.83 9.44 8.40
N MET A 249 7.99 10.05 8.14
CA MET A 249 9.17 9.35 7.65
C MET A 249 9.90 8.61 8.77
N CYS A 250 9.92 7.27 8.70
CA CYS A 250 10.82 6.45 9.48
C CYS A 250 12.19 6.36 8.78
N ALA A 251 13.18 7.06 9.31
CA ALA A 251 14.56 6.97 8.83
C ALA A 251 15.25 5.72 9.40
N ALA A 252 15.96 4.95 8.57
CA ALA A 252 16.56 3.70 9.04
C ALA A 252 17.72 3.92 10.03
N GLU A 253 18.42 5.05 9.90
CA GLU A 253 19.53 5.45 10.76
C GLU A 253 19.08 6.04 12.10
N ALA A 254 17.79 6.30 12.29
CA ALA A 254 17.24 6.93 13.49
C ALA A 254 16.05 6.12 14.06
N PRO A 255 16.11 5.67 15.34
CA PRO A 255 15.03 4.91 15.96
C PRO A 255 13.72 5.72 16.03
N SER A 256 12.84 5.52 15.05
CA SER A 256 11.67 6.36 14.82
C SER A 256 10.51 6.08 15.77
N LEU A 257 10.38 4.83 16.24
CA LEU A 257 9.28 4.44 17.12
C LEU A 257 9.35 5.08 18.51
N THR A 258 10.53 5.49 18.99
CA THR A 258 10.65 6.12 20.32
C THR A 258 9.98 7.49 20.33
N ALA A 259 10.19 8.27 19.26
CA ALA A 259 9.55 9.56 19.09
C ALA A 259 8.04 9.43 18.90
N LEU A 260 7.58 8.39 18.19
CA LEU A 260 6.16 8.11 17.98
C LEU A 260 5.45 7.61 19.24
N ALA A 261 6.08 6.72 20.01
CA ALA A 261 5.48 6.14 21.20
C ALA A 261 5.19 7.21 22.27
N SER A 262 5.99 8.29 22.34
CA SER A 262 5.69 9.42 23.23
C SER A 262 4.48 10.23 22.75
N GLU A 263 4.33 10.46 21.43
CA GLU A 263 3.15 11.12 20.87
C GLU A 263 1.87 10.34 21.12
N TRP A 264 1.92 9.01 20.99
CA TRP A 264 0.74 8.17 21.18
C TRP A 264 0.29 8.06 22.64
N LYS A 265 1.10 8.47 23.63
CA LYS A 265 0.68 8.44 25.05
C LYS A 265 -0.39 9.47 25.37
N ASP A 266 -0.43 10.58 24.64
CA ASP A 266 -1.31 11.71 24.98
C ASP A 266 -2.77 11.52 24.51
N THR A 267 -3.03 10.46 23.74
CA THR A 267 -4.40 10.04 23.45
C THR A 267 -4.91 9.11 24.55
N SER A 268 -5.92 9.55 25.30
CA SER A 268 -6.47 8.86 26.50
C SER A 268 -6.91 7.39 26.32
N LYS A 269 -6.99 6.89 25.08
CA LYS A 269 -7.36 5.50 24.73
C LYS A 269 -6.18 4.60 24.35
N THR A 270 -4.96 5.14 24.30
CA THR A 270 -3.75 4.45 23.82
C THR A 270 -2.64 4.42 24.85
N VAL A 271 -2.89 4.95 26.05
CA VAL A 271 -1.89 5.11 27.13
C VAL A 271 -1.17 3.78 27.41
N ASP A 272 -1.90 2.67 27.54
CA ASP A 272 -1.32 1.36 27.87
C ASP A 272 -0.41 0.82 26.77
N ALA A 273 -0.87 0.87 25.51
CA ALA A 273 -0.12 0.38 24.37
C ALA A 273 1.10 1.26 24.03
N ALA A 274 0.95 2.58 24.15
CA ALA A 274 2.05 3.53 23.95
C ALA A 274 3.10 3.42 25.06
N HIS A 275 2.67 3.14 26.30
CA HIS A 275 3.56 2.83 27.41
C HIS A 275 4.33 1.52 27.19
N ALA A 276 3.64 0.45 26.80
CA ALA A 276 4.26 -0.84 26.46
C ALA A 276 5.28 -0.69 25.32
N CYS A 277 4.92 0.03 24.25
CA CYS A 277 5.82 0.34 23.14
C CYS A 277 7.08 1.07 23.64
N SER A 278 6.93 2.11 24.46
CA SER A 278 8.08 2.85 25.02
C SER A 278 9.03 1.96 25.82
N GLN A 279 8.49 1.11 26.71
CA GLN A 279 9.31 0.19 27.52
C GLN A 279 10.06 -0.83 26.65
N LEU A 280 9.42 -1.33 25.59
CA LEU A 280 10.06 -2.26 24.67
C LEU A 280 11.14 -1.57 23.82
N LEU A 281 10.95 -0.30 23.47
CA LEU A 281 11.94 0.48 22.70
C LEU A 281 13.21 0.78 23.48
N GLU A 282 13.09 1.13 24.77
CA GLU A 282 14.25 1.29 25.65
C GLU A 282 15.11 0.02 25.67
N LYS A 283 14.48 -1.15 25.64
CA LYS A 283 15.17 -2.45 25.57
C LYS A 283 15.76 -2.73 24.18
N ALA A 284 15.11 -2.26 23.12
CA ALA A 284 15.46 -2.60 21.74
C ALA A 284 16.45 -1.62 21.06
N ALA A 285 16.56 -0.38 21.54
CA ALA A 285 17.44 0.65 20.99
C ALA A 285 18.93 0.24 20.98
N ALA A 286 19.34 -0.67 21.86
CA ALA A 286 20.70 -1.23 21.88
C ALA A 286 21.02 -2.13 20.68
N ALA A 287 20.02 -2.70 19.99
CA ALA A 287 20.22 -3.69 18.92
C ALA A 287 20.35 -3.07 17.51
N SER A 288 19.60 -2.00 17.21
CA SER A 288 19.46 -1.47 15.83
C SER A 288 20.66 -0.68 15.30
N SER A 289 21.49 -0.06 16.15
CA SER A 289 22.63 0.76 15.71
C SER A 289 23.74 -0.05 15.01
N SER A 290 23.80 -1.38 15.22
CA SER A 290 24.86 -2.24 14.69
C SER A 290 24.75 -2.54 13.18
N LEU A 291 23.54 -2.46 12.60
CA LEU A 291 23.30 -2.90 11.21
C LEU A 291 23.54 -1.80 10.16
N MET A 292 23.42 -0.52 10.54
CA MET A 292 23.40 0.62 9.60
C MET A 292 24.75 1.33 9.41
N LYS A 293 25.66 1.26 10.38
CA LYS A 293 26.99 1.90 10.31
C LYS A 293 27.82 1.58 9.06
N PRO A 294 27.74 0.40 8.42
CA PRO A 294 28.59 0.09 7.27
C PRO A 294 28.10 0.65 5.93
N LEU A 295 26.84 1.07 5.81
CA LEU A 295 26.19 1.21 4.50
C LEU A 295 26.28 2.63 3.91
N ASN A 296 26.45 3.67 4.72
CA ASN A 296 26.37 5.09 4.29
C ASN A 296 25.14 5.36 3.41
N LEU A 297 24.01 4.71 3.70
CA LEU A 297 22.77 4.86 2.93
C LEU A 297 21.73 5.64 3.72
N SER A 298 21.26 6.74 3.13
CA SER A 298 20.10 7.50 3.58
C SER A 298 18.82 6.74 3.19
N LEU A 299 18.46 5.73 3.99
CA LEU A 299 17.26 4.94 3.79
C LEU A 299 16.09 5.56 4.57
N GLY A 300 14.90 5.49 4.01
CA GLY A 300 13.70 5.94 4.70
C GLY A 300 12.46 5.23 4.18
N ALA A 301 11.47 5.09 5.03
CA ALA A 301 10.16 4.59 4.63
C ALA A 301 9.06 5.40 5.31
N SER A 302 7.94 5.57 4.64
CA SER A 302 6.76 6.23 5.20
C SER A 302 5.59 5.28 5.03
N PRO A 303 5.39 4.35 5.98
CA PRO A 303 4.20 3.51 5.94
C PRO A 303 2.96 4.41 6.05
N ASP A 304 1.86 4.01 5.42
CA ASP A 304 0.62 4.80 5.42
C ASP A 304 0.05 4.97 6.84
N ALA A 305 0.30 3.98 7.71
CA ALA A 305 0.08 4.08 9.16
C ALA A 305 0.85 2.98 9.90
N PHE A 306 0.77 2.99 11.23
CA PHE A 306 1.08 1.86 12.09
C PHE A 306 -0.18 1.17 12.62
N VAL A 307 -0.14 -0.14 12.73
CA VAL A 307 -1.04 -0.94 13.56
C VAL A 307 -0.34 -1.17 14.89
N VAL A 308 -0.91 -0.67 15.98
CA VAL A 308 -0.31 -0.76 17.31
C VAL A 308 -1.16 -1.66 18.20
N TYR A 309 -0.54 -2.72 18.70
CA TYR A 309 -1.20 -3.74 19.52
C TYR A 309 -1.09 -3.42 21.02
N PRO A 310 -2.00 -3.96 21.85
CA PRO A 310 -1.97 -3.76 23.30
C PRO A 310 -0.67 -4.21 23.99
N ASP A 311 0.05 -5.16 23.40
CA ASP A 311 1.33 -5.66 23.92
C ASP A 311 2.53 -4.76 23.57
N GLY A 312 2.30 -3.65 22.87
CA GLY A 312 3.34 -2.70 22.43
C GLY A 312 4.05 -3.12 21.15
N THR A 313 3.74 -4.27 20.57
CA THR A 313 4.23 -4.61 19.22
C THR A 313 3.53 -3.78 18.16
N VAL A 314 4.22 -3.57 17.03
CA VAL A 314 3.67 -2.81 15.91
C VAL A 314 3.78 -3.58 14.61
N GLU A 315 2.92 -3.24 13.66
CA GLU A 315 3.07 -3.62 12.26
C GLU A 315 2.89 -2.36 11.39
N VAL A 316 3.57 -2.30 10.25
CA VAL A 316 3.30 -1.24 9.27
C VAL A 316 1.99 -1.53 8.55
N LEU A 317 1.21 -0.50 8.26
CA LEU A 317 0.03 -0.57 7.40
C LEU A 317 0.39 0.02 6.04
N GLU A 318 0.18 -0.76 4.98
CA GLU A 318 0.41 -0.34 3.60
C GLU A 318 -0.88 -0.49 2.79
N ILE A 319 -1.32 0.57 2.12
CA ILE A 319 -2.57 0.67 1.36
C ILE A 319 -2.27 0.70 -0.13
N LYS A 320 -2.84 -0.24 -0.88
CA LYS A 320 -2.81 -0.28 -2.34
C LYS A 320 -4.21 -0.16 -2.92
N SER A 321 -4.55 1.03 -3.39
CA SER A 321 -5.84 1.35 -3.98
C SER A 321 -5.94 0.92 -5.45
N VAL A 322 -6.88 0.04 -5.77
CA VAL A 322 -7.18 -0.42 -7.12
C VAL A 322 -8.10 0.58 -7.81
N SER A 323 -7.53 1.32 -8.77
CA SER A 323 -8.29 2.26 -9.58
C SER A 323 -9.31 1.55 -10.48
N PRO A 324 -10.58 1.98 -10.49
CA PRO A 324 -11.59 1.40 -11.38
C PRO A 324 -11.45 1.90 -12.82
N TYR A 325 -10.62 2.92 -13.09
CA TYR A 325 -10.51 3.53 -14.41
C TYR A 325 -9.60 2.75 -15.36
N VAL A 326 -10.12 2.52 -16.57
CA VAL A 326 -9.40 1.87 -17.66
C VAL A 326 -9.54 2.68 -18.95
N LYS A 327 -8.64 2.43 -19.90
CA LYS A 327 -8.72 3.02 -21.24
C LYS A 327 -10.02 2.57 -21.92
N SER A 328 -10.80 3.52 -22.43
CA SER A 328 -11.99 3.22 -23.22
C SER A 328 -11.62 2.80 -24.65
N LYS A 329 -12.58 2.20 -25.35
CA LYS A 329 -12.48 2.02 -26.81
C LYS A 329 -12.65 3.35 -27.56
N HIS A 330 -13.31 4.32 -26.94
CA HIS A 330 -13.50 5.64 -27.53
C HIS A 330 -12.28 6.54 -27.23
N PRO A 331 -11.64 7.12 -28.26
CA PRO A 331 -10.52 8.05 -28.08
C PRO A 331 -10.87 9.19 -27.13
N GLY A 332 -9.92 9.57 -26.27
CA GLY A 332 -10.10 10.65 -25.28
C GLY A 332 -11.05 10.33 -24.12
N ARG A 333 -11.62 9.12 -24.05
CA ARG A 333 -12.49 8.69 -22.95
C ARG A 333 -11.86 7.58 -22.12
N MET A 334 -12.33 7.48 -20.88
CA MET A 334 -12.07 6.39 -19.97
C MET A 334 -13.36 5.58 -19.73
N ALA A 335 -13.20 4.37 -19.22
CA ALA A 335 -14.30 3.51 -18.81
C ALA A 335 -14.09 3.01 -17.39
N VAL A 336 -15.17 2.66 -16.70
CA VAL A 336 -15.12 2.04 -15.37
C VAL A 336 -15.12 0.51 -15.51
N LYS A 337 -14.07 -0.12 -14.97
CA LYS A 337 -13.96 -1.56 -14.82
C LYS A 337 -13.27 -1.89 -13.50
N ASP A 338 -14.04 -1.84 -12.42
CA ASP A 338 -13.57 -2.24 -11.10
C ASP A 338 -13.36 -3.75 -11.03
N ARG A 339 -12.09 -4.19 -10.91
CA ARG A 339 -11.72 -5.60 -10.81
C ARG A 339 -11.86 -6.14 -9.39
N GLY A 340 -12.04 -5.28 -8.41
CA GLY A 340 -11.97 -5.60 -7.00
C GLY A 340 -10.55 -5.48 -6.46
N PRO A 341 -10.38 -5.67 -5.15
CA PRO A 341 -9.07 -5.63 -4.53
C PRO A 341 -8.18 -6.77 -5.05
N HIS A 342 -6.87 -6.59 -4.97
CA HIS A 342 -5.93 -7.66 -5.28
C HIS A 342 -6.07 -8.79 -4.25
N LEU A 343 -6.16 -10.03 -4.74
CA LEU A 343 -6.28 -11.22 -3.90
C LEU A 343 -4.97 -11.98 -3.74
N ASN A 344 -3.89 -11.48 -4.34
CA ASN A 344 -2.53 -12.00 -4.23
C ASN A 344 -1.55 -10.85 -4.12
N ILE A 345 -0.43 -11.09 -3.44
CA ILE A 345 0.66 -10.13 -3.31
C ILE A 345 1.64 -10.31 -4.46
N GLY A 346 1.90 -9.24 -5.20
CA GLY A 346 2.93 -9.24 -6.23
C GLY A 346 4.32 -9.20 -5.60
N PRO A 347 5.29 -10.05 -5.98
CA PRO A 347 6.63 -10.06 -5.39
C PRO A 347 7.36 -8.71 -5.46
N TRP A 348 7.02 -7.84 -6.42
CA TRP A 348 7.63 -6.53 -6.59
C TRP A 348 7.33 -5.52 -5.47
N ILE A 349 6.34 -5.78 -4.62
CA ILE A 349 6.03 -4.91 -3.47
C ILE A 349 6.88 -5.27 -2.23
N ILE A 350 7.46 -6.47 -2.18
CA ILE A 350 8.14 -6.98 -0.99
C ILE A 350 9.33 -6.11 -0.56
N PRO A 351 10.19 -5.57 -1.46
CA PRO A 351 11.24 -4.66 -1.04
C PRO A 351 10.70 -3.39 -0.36
N GLN A 352 9.58 -2.85 -0.85
CA GLN A 352 8.95 -1.69 -0.22
C GLN A 352 8.50 -2.03 1.20
N VAL A 353 7.69 -3.08 1.35
CA VAL A 353 7.13 -3.50 2.65
C VAL A 353 8.23 -3.89 3.64
N MET A 354 9.26 -4.61 3.20
CA MET A 354 10.35 -5.02 4.06
C MET A 354 11.25 -3.84 4.46
N LEU A 355 11.38 -2.82 3.61
CA LEU A 355 12.05 -1.57 3.99
C LEU A 355 11.22 -0.80 5.03
N GLU A 356 9.90 -0.75 4.89
CA GLU A 356 9.01 -0.17 5.91
C GLU A 356 9.14 -0.89 7.26
N ILE A 357 9.07 -2.22 7.28
CA ILE A 357 9.27 -3.04 8.48
C ILE A 357 10.66 -2.79 9.10
N PHE A 358 11.69 -2.66 8.26
CA PHE A 358 13.04 -2.39 8.72
C PHE A 358 13.17 -1.00 9.35
N CYS A 359 12.71 0.05 8.67
CA CYS A 359 12.77 1.44 9.12
C CYS A 359 11.89 1.70 10.35
N ALA A 360 10.75 0.99 10.46
CA ALA A 360 9.94 0.99 11.67
C ALA A 360 10.73 0.44 12.88
N GLY A 361 11.70 -0.44 12.65
CA GLY A 361 12.61 -0.89 13.69
C GLY A 361 12.16 -2.19 14.38
N PRO A 362 12.77 -2.53 15.52
CA PRO A 362 12.77 -3.89 16.06
C PRO A 362 11.44 -4.34 16.67
N LEU A 363 10.56 -3.40 17.05
CA LEU A 363 9.21 -3.75 17.52
C LEU A 363 8.22 -4.03 16.38
N CYS A 364 8.61 -3.71 15.15
CA CYS A 364 7.80 -4.00 13.98
C CYS A 364 7.86 -5.48 13.65
N THR A 365 6.80 -6.22 13.94
CA THR A 365 6.73 -7.68 13.76
C THR A 365 6.35 -8.09 12.34
N GLY A 366 5.86 -7.14 11.54
CA GLY A 366 5.44 -7.39 10.17
C GLY A 366 4.68 -6.22 9.55
N ALA A 367 3.86 -6.53 8.55
CA ALA A 367 3.02 -5.57 7.85
C ALA A 367 1.60 -6.09 7.65
N LYS A 368 0.62 -5.18 7.72
CA LYS A 368 -0.72 -5.35 7.18
C LYS A 368 -0.78 -4.66 5.82
N LEU A 369 -0.89 -5.46 4.76
CA LEU A 369 -1.11 -4.93 3.41
C LEU A 369 -2.61 -4.93 3.11
N CYS A 370 -3.17 -3.77 2.79
CA CYS A 370 -4.56 -3.60 2.41
C CYS A 370 -4.65 -3.28 0.92
N SER A 371 -5.28 -4.15 0.13
CA SER A 371 -5.73 -3.77 -1.21
C SER A 371 -7.17 -3.29 -1.14
N VAL A 372 -7.42 -2.03 -1.50
CA VAL A 372 -8.77 -1.43 -1.44
C VAL A 372 -9.32 -1.19 -2.85
N SER A 373 -10.59 -1.50 -3.05
CA SER A 373 -11.34 -1.27 -4.29
C SER A 373 -12.47 -0.28 -4.05
N ALA A 374 -12.76 0.53 -5.07
CA ALA A 374 -13.84 1.51 -5.04
C ALA A 374 -15.18 0.88 -4.62
N THR A 375 -15.58 -0.22 -5.26
CA THR A 375 -16.93 -0.79 -5.11
C THR A 375 -16.98 -2.15 -4.45
N LYS A 376 -15.84 -2.84 -4.31
CA LYS A 376 -15.79 -4.25 -3.90
C LYS A 376 -15.07 -4.49 -2.57
N GLY A 377 -14.92 -3.45 -1.77
CA GLY A 377 -14.36 -3.56 -0.42
C GLY A 377 -12.83 -3.62 -0.42
N ALA A 378 -12.25 -4.25 0.61
CA ALA A 378 -10.81 -4.42 0.76
C ALA A 378 -10.40 -5.87 1.06
N ALA A 379 -9.15 -6.18 0.74
CA ALA A 379 -8.49 -7.44 1.04
C ALA A 379 -7.26 -7.15 1.92
N PHE A 380 -7.20 -7.77 3.09
CA PHE A 380 -6.08 -7.62 4.04
C PHE A 380 -5.16 -8.84 4.02
N PHE A 381 -3.86 -8.59 3.98
CA PHE A 381 -2.82 -9.60 4.11
C PHE A 381 -1.93 -9.28 5.30
N THR A 382 -1.35 -10.31 5.91
CA THR A 382 -0.31 -10.18 6.93
C THR A 382 1.00 -10.71 6.38
N ILE A 383 2.04 -9.89 6.36
CA ILE A 383 3.40 -10.25 5.94
C ILE A 383 4.30 -10.20 7.19
N PRO A 384 4.81 -11.34 7.68
CA PRO A 384 5.71 -11.32 8.84
C PRO A 384 7.05 -10.68 8.47
N ARG A 385 7.71 -10.09 9.47
CA ARG A 385 9.10 -9.64 9.35
C ARG A 385 10.01 -10.81 8.98
N ASP A 386 10.92 -10.57 8.03
CA ASP A 386 11.93 -11.53 7.61
C ASP A 386 13.31 -10.87 7.65
N ASP A 387 14.00 -10.97 8.78
CA ASP A 387 15.33 -10.36 8.98
C ASP A 387 16.39 -10.91 8.01
N ARG A 388 16.24 -12.16 7.55
CA ARG A 388 17.12 -12.70 6.52
C ARG A 388 16.89 -11.98 5.20
N TYR A 389 15.64 -11.80 4.80
CA TYR A 389 15.32 -11.02 3.61
C TYR A 389 15.80 -9.57 3.72
N ILE A 390 15.57 -8.91 4.86
CA ILE A 390 16.02 -7.53 5.10
C ILE A 390 17.54 -7.44 4.93
N LYS A 391 18.30 -8.38 5.53
CA LYS A 391 19.76 -8.43 5.36
C LYS A 391 20.17 -8.59 3.90
N ASP A 392 19.56 -9.53 3.17
CA ASP A 392 19.86 -9.75 1.75
C ASP A 392 19.50 -8.51 0.91
N MET A 393 18.35 -7.89 1.18
CA MET A 393 17.89 -6.66 0.52
C MET A 393 18.87 -5.51 0.73
N LEU A 394 19.32 -5.27 1.97
CA LEU A 394 20.29 -4.22 2.29
C LEU A 394 21.64 -4.47 1.62
N PHE A 395 22.09 -5.73 1.57
CA PHE A 395 23.30 -6.12 0.83
C PHE A 395 23.18 -5.77 -0.65
N TRP A 396 22.10 -6.17 -1.31
CA TRP A 396 21.91 -5.89 -2.74
C TRP A 396 21.68 -4.42 -3.04
N LEU A 397 21.01 -3.67 -2.15
CA LEU A 397 20.87 -2.22 -2.28
C LEU A 397 22.23 -1.53 -2.21
N SER A 398 23.03 -1.84 -1.17
CA SER A 398 24.38 -1.31 -1.06
C SER A 398 25.21 -1.65 -2.28
N PHE A 399 25.14 -2.90 -2.74
CA PHE A 399 25.88 -3.34 -3.90
C PHE A 399 25.50 -2.55 -5.16
N ALA A 400 24.19 -2.39 -5.42
CA ALA A 400 23.66 -1.73 -6.61
C ALA A 400 23.98 -0.24 -6.70
N LEU A 401 24.37 0.40 -5.59
CA LEU A 401 24.75 1.81 -5.53
C LEU A 401 26.21 2.05 -5.87
N TYR A 402 27.09 1.11 -5.53
CA TYR A 402 28.52 1.23 -5.77
C TYR A 402 29.00 0.47 -7.01
N ASN A 403 28.13 -0.37 -7.60
CA ASN A 403 28.51 -1.26 -8.70
C ASN A 403 27.41 -1.30 -9.77
N ASP A 404 27.82 -1.64 -11.00
CA ASP A 404 26.84 -2.05 -12.01
C ASP A 404 26.33 -3.47 -11.71
N LEU A 405 25.19 -3.54 -11.00
CA LEU A 405 24.46 -4.77 -10.68
C LEU A 405 24.26 -5.68 -11.91
N ASP A 406 23.90 -5.13 -13.07
CA ASP A 406 23.61 -5.93 -14.26
C ASP A 406 24.89 -6.60 -14.79
N HIS A 407 25.99 -5.84 -14.84
CA HIS A 407 27.31 -6.38 -15.18
C HIS A 407 27.76 -7.45 -14.17
N TYR A 408 27.70 -7.14 -12.87
CA TYR A 408 28.14 -8.05 -11.81
C TYR A 408 27.39 -9.38 -11.77
N ILE A 409 26.09 -9.36 -12.06
CA ILE A 409 25.26 -10.57 -12.16
C ILE A 409 25.72 -11.42 -13.35
N VAL A 410 26.11 -10.81 -14.46
CA VAL A 410 26.47 -11.53 -15.70
C VAL A 410 27.91 -12.05 -15.68
N GLU A 411 28.83 -11.35 -15.01
CA GLU A 411 30.26 -11.72 -15.00
C GLU A 411 30.57 -13.04 -14.29
N ASN A 412 29.72 -13.46 -13.35
CA ASN A 412 30.01 -14.63 -12.51
C ASN A 412 28.74 -15.44 -12.20
N GLU A 413 28.75 -16.72 -12.58
CA GLU A 413 27.62 -17.64 -12.33
C GLU A 413 27.27 -17.78 -10.84
N LYS A 414 28.24 -17.63 -9.92
CA LYS A 414 27.98 -17.60 -8.48
C LYS A 414 27.18 -16.35 -8.09
N ASN A 415 27.51 -15.18 -8.64
CA ASN A 415 26.80 -13.93 -8.37
C ASN A 415 25.37 -14.00 -8.88
N LYS A 416 25.20 -14.49 -10.11
CA LYS A 416 23.90 -14.78 -10.70
C LYS A 416 23.07 -15.72 -9.84
N ALA A 417 23.65 -16.82 -9.38
CA ALA A 417 22.97 -17.78 -8.51
C ALA A 417 22.53 -17.15 -7.17
N ASN A 418 23.39 -16.33 -6.57
CA ASN A 418 23.06 -15.60 -5.34
C ASN A 418 21.91 -14.63 -5.55
N TYR A 419 21.93 -13.87 -6.65
CA TYR A 419 20.87 -12.92 -6.96
C TYR A 419 19.54 -13.63 -7.28
N ILE A 420 19.57 -14.73 -8.05
CA ILE A 420 18.38 -15.58 -8.26
C ILE A 420 17.84 -16.11 -6.94
N SER A 421 18.70 -16.51 -6.01
CA SER A 421 18.28 -16.96 -4.67
C SER A 421 17.52 -15.85 -3.93
N PHE A 422 18.01 -14.61 -3.98
CA PHE A 422 17.34 -13.44 -3.41
C PHE A 422 15.97 -13.18 -4.08
N LEU A 423 15.89 -13.26 -5.41
CA LEU A 423 14.62 -13.13 -6.14
C LEU A 423 13.62 -14.22 -5.76
N ARG A 424 14.07 -15.46 -5.62
CA ARG A 424 13.22 -16.57 -5.17
C ARG A 424 12.76 -16.38 -3.73
N ARG A 425 13.61 -15.86 -2.84
CA ARG A 425 13.20 -15.50 -1.47
C ARG A 425 12.14 -14.40 -1.48
N THR A 426 12.26 -13.42 -2.37
CA THR A 426 11.22 -12.39 -2.59
C THR A 426 9.86 -13.02 -2.90
N CYS A 427 9.83 -13.98 -3.83
CA CYS A 427 8.60 -14.74 -4.13
C CYS A 427 8.11 -15.58 -2.95
N GLN A 428 9.01 -16.20 -2.18
CA GLN A 428 8.64 -16.96 -0.98
C GLN A 428 7.96 -16.08 0.06
N VAL A 429 8.51 -14.90 0.34
CA VAL A 429 7.92 -13.93 1.28
C VAL A 429 6.53 -13.52 0.82
N ALA A 430 6.37 -13.17 -0.46
CA ALA A 430 5.07 -12.81 -1.04
C ALA A 430 4.04 -13.95 -0.91
N ASN A 431 4.47 -15.19 -1.14
CA ASN A 431 3.61 -16.38 -1.06
C ASN A 431 3.33 -16.84 0.39
N SER A 432 4.19 -16.46 1.36
CA SER A 432 3.99 -16.77 2.78
C SER A 432 3.03 -15.82 3.48
N ALA A 433 2.62 -14.73 2.81
CA ALA A 433 1.67 -13.79 3.36
C ALA A 433 0.34 -14.47 3.68
N GLN A 434 -0.18 -14.22 4.87
CA GLN A 434 -1.45 -14.77 5.32
C GLN A 434 -2.60 -13.90 4.80
N GLY A 435 -3.66 -14.52 4.27
CA GLY A 435 -4.84 -13.81 3.72
C GLY A 435 -5.17 -14.22 2.28
N PRO A 436 -6.05 -13.47 1.57
CA PRO A 436 -6.67 -12.24 2.04
C PRO A 436 -7.86 -12.46 2.99
N THR A 437 -7.98 -11.61 4.02
CA THR A 437 -9.24 -11.44 4.74
C THR A 437 -10.06 -10.33 4.08
N MET A 438 -11.27 -10.65 3.64
CA MET A 438 -12.13 -9.72 2.90
C MET A 438 -12.97 -8.85 3.83
N VAL A 439 -12.92 -7.54 3.62
CA VAL A 439 -13.84 -6.56 4.22
C VAL A 439 -14.75 -6.03 3.13
N ASN A 440 -15.98 -6.54 3.09
CA ASN A 440 -16.98 -6.11 2.13
C ASN A 440 -17.64 -4.80 2.60
N ASN A 441 -18.28 -4.09 1.66
CA ASN A 441 -19.21 -2.99 1.97
C ASN A 441 -18.58 -1.76 2.67
N LEU A 442 -17.31 -1.45 2.40
CA LEU A 442 -16.64 -0.28 2.98
C LEU A 442 -17.40 1.04 2.80
N GLN A 443 -18.13 1.18 1.69
CA GLN A 443 -18.85 2.40 1.35
C GLN A 443 -20.27 2.09 0.90
N ARG A 444 -21.20 1.92 1.85
CA ARG A 444 -22.64 1.84 1.57
C ARG A 444 -23.26 3.24 1.62
N SER A 445 -23.04 4.05 0.57
CA SER A 445 -23.88 5.24 0.37
C SER A 445 -24.95 4.95 -0.68
N ARG A 446 -26.20 5.29 -0.36
CA ARG A 446 -27.34 5.25 -1.31
C ARG A 446 -27.24 6.32 -2.39
N HIS A 447 -26.38 7.33 -2.20
CA HIS A 447 -26.17 8.40 -3.16
C HIS A 447 -25.15 7.95 -4.19
N SER A 448 -25.63 7.58 -5.39
CA SER A 448 -24.81 7.20 -6.53
C SER A 448 -24.18 8.45 -7.15
N ARG A 449 -23.01 8.88 -6.66
CA ARG A 449 -22.19 9.84 -7.40
C ARG A 449 -21.66 9.17 -8.66
N ALA A 450 -21.61 9.91 -9.77
CA ALA A 450 -21.05 9.41 -11.02
C ALA A 450 -19.52 9.22 -10.91
N PHE A 451 -18.99 8.22 -11.60
CA PHE A 451 -17.54 8.02 -11.75
C PHE A 451 -16.88 9.07 -12.65
N PHE A 452 -17.67 9.87 -13.37
CA PHE A 452 -17.16 10.92 -14.26
C PHE A 452 -17.86 12.24 -13.99
N HIS A 453 -17.10 13.33 -13.96
CA HIS A 453 -17.65 14.67 -13.77
C HIS A 453 -18.49 15.13 -14.97
N ASP A 454 -18.21 14.61 -16.16
CA ASP A 454 -18.90 14.90 -17.41
C ASP A 454 -19.99 13.87 -17.77
N SER A 455 -20.36 12.99 -16.84
CA SER A 455 -21.48 12.06 -17.05
C SER A 455 -22.81 12.83 -17.06
N PRO A 456 -23.79 12.50 -17.93
CA PRO A 456 -25.12 13.11 -17.85
C PRO A 456 -25.76 12.99 -16.45
N ALA A 457 -25.41 11.94 -15.70
CA ALA A 457 -25.83 11.71 -14.32
C ALA A 457 -25.20 12.66 -13.29
N SER A 458 -24.19 13.45 -13.65
CA SER A 458 -23.57 14.46 -12.76
C SER A 458 -24.29 15.81 -12.81
N SER A 459 -25.20 16.02 -13.77
CA SER A 459 -26.05 17.21 -13.76
C SER A 459 -26.93 17.14 -12.50
N PRO A 460 -26.95 18.17 -11.65
CA PRO A 460 -27.85 18.24 -10.51
C PRO A 460 -29.29 18.42 -11.03
N GLY A 461 -29.83 17.36 -11.62
CA GLY A 461 -31.26 17.24 -11.84
C GLY A 461 -31.88 17.27 -10.45
N ILE A 462 -32.73 18.28 -10.23
CA ILE A 462 -33.68 18.38 -9.13
C ILE A 462 -34.09 16.95 -8.78
N ALA A 463 -33.63 16.45 -7.63
CA ALA A 463 -34.09 15.19 -7.11
C ALA A 463 -35.58 15.40 -6.87
N THR A 464 -36.42 15.04 -7.84
CA THR A 464 -37.83 14.84 -7.62
C THR A 464 -37.89 13.76 -6.57
N ILE A 465 -38.06 14.19 -5.31
CA ILE A 465 -38.47 13.34 -4.22
C ILE A 465 -39.82 12.79 -4.68
N GLY A 466 -39.78 11.65 -5.37
CA GLY A 466 -40.95 10.85 -5.61
C GLY A 466 -41.42 10.41 -4.24
N VAL A 467 -42.36 11.15 -3.68
CA VAL A 467 -43.17 10.70 -2.55
C VAL A 467 -43.95 9.51 -3.07
N SER A 468 -43.35 8.32 -2.99
CA SER A 468 -44.13 7.09 -3.12
C SER A 468 -44.96 7.01 -1.84
N GLY A 469 -46.20 7.47 -1.93
CA GLY A 469 -47.21 7.16 -0.93
C GLY A 469 -47.43 5.65 -0.91
N ASP A 470 -46.72 4.95 -0.05
CA ASP A 470 -47.14 3.65 0.44
C ASP A 470 -46.82 3.57 1.93
N ASP A 471 -47.69 4.23 2.68
CA ASP A 471 -47.70 4.34 4.13
C ASP A 471 -48.28 3.04 4.71
N ARG A 472 -47.47 1.98 4.77
CA ARG A 472 -47.83 0.72 5.44
C ARG A 472 -46.58 -0.11 5.75
N PHE A 473 -45.86 0.21 6.81
CA PHE A 473 -45.19 -0.78 7.68
C PHE A 473 -44.62 -0.09 8.93
N GLY A 474 -45.49 0.14 9.91
CA GLY A 474 -45.06 0.35 11.28
C GLY A 474 -44.60 -0.97 11.90
N ARG A 475 -43.30 -1.11 12.16
CA ARG A 475 -42.79 -1.97 13.24
C ARG A 475 -41.65 -1.27 13.95
N ARG A 476 -41.91 -0.97 15.23
CA ARG A 476 -40.92 -0.62 16.25
C ARG A 476 -39.81 -1.67 16.26
N LEU A 477 -38.57 -1.24 16.07
CA LEU A 477 -37.42 -1.93 16.63
C LEU A 477 -37.06 -1.20 17.92
N SER A 478 -37.40 -1.82 19.05
CA SER A 478 -36.77 -1.54 20.33
C SER A 478 -35.32 -1.99 20.24
N VAL A 479 -34.40 -1.09 20.59
CA VAL A 479 -32.99 -1.40 20.81
C VAL A 479 -32.81 -1.33 22.32
N ASP A 480 -32.66 -2.49 22.95
CA ASP A 480 -32.08 -2.59 24.28
C ASP A 480 -30.54 -2.63 24.13
N TRP A 481 -29.88 -1.98 25.10
CA TRP A 481 -28.48 -1.55 25.15
C TRP A 481 -27.42 -2.61 24.87
#